data_AF-A0A2U2DRV4-F1
#
_entry.id   AF-A0A2U2DRV4-F1
#
_cell.length_a   1.000
_cell.length_b   1.000
_cell.length_c   1.000
_cell.angle_alpha   90.00
_cell.angle_beta   90.00
_cell.angle_gamma   90.00
#
_symmetry.space_group_name_H-M   'P 1'
#
loop_
_entity.id
_entity.type
_entity.pdbx_description
1 polymer ?
#
loop_
_entity_poly.entity_id
_entity_poly.type
_entity_poly.pdbx_seq_one_letter_code
_entity_poly.pdbx_strand_id
1 'polypeptide(L)'
;METIYTDPALTALYDALNPAGDDTAFYLGRAAPGDRILDIGCGTGLTAQLFAERGHEVTGVEPAAAMLAVARNNDVDGRINWVEADARTLDLPQRFDLAIMTGHVFQVFAADDARAVLQAAFRHLESGGRLVFDSRNPLRRAWQGWTPQHSARRIVVEGLGHVDVHHAVTAVEGEWVTFVSEHRFIETGIVKASHSRLRFPPSTEITAMLQATGFTGIELDGDWNGNPFTPDSAEIIACARKP
;
A
#
# COMPACT_ATOMS: atom_id res chain seq x y z
N MET A 1 -13.95 -4.92 7.64
CA MET A 1 -12.60 -5.34 7.23
C MET A 1 -12.78 -6.17 5.97
N GLU A 2 -12.07 -5.86 4.89
CA GLU A 2 -12.27 -6.53 3.60
C GLU A 2 -11.92 -8.02 3.68
N THR A 3 -12.68 -8.89 3.01
CA THR A 3 -12.52 -10.36 3.07
C THR A 3 -11.14 -10.84 2.60
N ILE A 4 -10.48 -10.07 1.72
CA ILE A 4 -9.13 -10.39 1.21
C ILE A 4 -8.07 -10.40 2.33
N TYR A 5 -8.30 -9.65 3.40
CA TYR A 5 -7.35 -9.51 4.52
C TYR A 5 -7.59 -10.48 5.67
N THR A 6 -8.64 -11.31 5.59
CA THR A 6 -9.04 -12.21 6.68
C THR A 6 -9.24 -13.66 6.23
N ASP A 7 -9.35 -13.91 4.92
CA ASP A 7 -9.45 -15.26 4.37
C ASP A 7 -8.05 -15.82 4.03
N PRO A 8 -7.58 -16.88 4.70
CA PRO A 8 -6.23 -17.42 4.50
C PRO A 8 -5.93 -17.83 3.05
N ALA A 9 -6.94 -18.27 2.29
CA ALA A 9 -6.74 -18.65 0.89
C ALA A 9 -6.56 -17.43 -0.03
N LEU A 10 -7.15 -16.29 0.33
CA LEU A 10 -6.96 -15.03 -0.39
C LEU A 10 -5.66 -14.33 0.05
N THR A 11 -5.28 -14.46 1.32
CA THR A 11 -3.99 -13.97 1.83
C THR A 11 -2.81 -14.66 1.15
N ALA A 12 -2.85 -16.00 1.01
CA ALA A 12 -1.81 -16.76 0.30
C ALA A 12 -1.72 -16.43 -1.20
N LEU A 13 -2.80 -15.89 -1.78
CA LEU A 13 -2.88 -15.46 -3.17
C LEU A 13 -2.31 -14.05 -3.38
N TYR A 14 -2.23 -13.24 -2.32
CA TYR A 14 -1.96 -11.80 -2.41
C TYR A 14 -0.64 -11.47 -3.09
N ASP A 15 0.45 -12.15 -2.71
CA ASP A 15 1.78 -11.92 -3.28
C ASP A 15 1.86 -12.34 -4.75
N ALA A 16 1.17 -13.43 -5.12
CA ALA A 16 1.10 -13.86 -6.51
C ALA A 16 0.29 -12.89 -7.40
N LEU A 17 -0.68 -12.18 -6.81
CA LEU A 17 -1.45 -11.14 -7.49
C LEU A 17 -0.71 -9.79 -7.56
N ASN A 18 0.22 -9.55 -6.63
CA ASN A 18 0.95 -8.30 -6.50
C ASN A 18 2.46 -8.61 -6.34
N PRO A 19 3.10 -9.21 -7.36
CA PRO A 19 4.53 -9.51 -7.28
C PRO A 19 5.34 -8.21 -7.27
N ALA A 20 6.56 -8.28 -6.73
CA ALA A 20 7.48 -7.15 -6.76
C ALA A 20 7.69 -6.63 -8.19
N GLY A 21 7.60 -5.32 -8.36
CA GLY A 21 7.71 -4.66 -9.66
C GLY A 21 8.41 -3.30 -9.58
N ASP A 22 8.09 -2.44 -10.55
CA ASP A 22 8.67 -1.10 -10.67
C ASP A 22 8.37 -0.23 -9.44
N ASP A 23 7.18 -0.39 -8.86
CA ASP A 23 6.76 0.27 -7.61
C ASP A 23 7.69 -0.10 -6.45
N THR A 24 7.97 -1.39 -6.30
CA THR A 24 8.85 -1.92 -5.26
C THR A 24 10.26 -1.39 -5.46
N ALA A 25 10.77 -1.42 -6.69
CA ALA A 25 12.09 -0.85 -7.01
C ALA A 25 12.18 0.65 -6.73
N PHE A 26 11.12 1.41 -7.04
CA PHE A 26 11.03 2.83 -6.74
C PHE A 26 11.16 3.09 -5.23
N TYR A 27 10.39 2.40 -4.40
CA TYR A 27 10.45 2.57 -2.94
C TYR A 27 11.81 2.21 -2.37
N LEU A 28 12.40 1.09 -2.82
CA LEU A 28 13.73 0.67 -2.40
C LEU A 28 14.80 1.70 -2.73
N GLY A 29 14.67 2.42 -3.86
CA GLY A 29 15.53 3.53 -4.24
C GLY A 29 15.39 4.79 -3.39
N ARG A 30 14.35 4.90 -2.55
CA ARG A 30 14.14 6.05 -1.65
C ARG A 30 14.88 5.92 -0.33
N ALA A 31 15.31 4.72 0.07
CA ALA A 31 16.10 4.56 1.29
C ALA A 31 17.57 4.94 1.09
N ALA A 32 18.15 5.58 2.10
CA ALA A 32 19.57 5.77 2.23
C ALA A 32 20.17 4.59 3.03
N PRO A 33 21.43 4.18 2.78
CA PRO A 33 22.05 3.05 3.47
C PRO A 33 21.92 3.16 5.00
N GLY A 34 21.37 2.12 5.62
CA GLY A 34 21.19 2.06 7.08
C GLY A 34 19.97 2.80 7.63
N ASP A 35 19.07 3.33 6.79
CA ASP A 35 17.82 3.94 7.27
C ASP A 35 17.02 2.98 8.16
N ARG A 36 16.42 3.53 9.23
CA ARG A 36 15.32 2.91 9.96
C ARG A 36 14.01 3.21 9.24
N ILE A 37 13.29 2.17 8.84
CA ILE A 37 12.14 2.26 7.96
C ILE A 37 10.87 1.84 8.70
N LEU A 38 9.83 2.68 8.59
CA LEU A 38 8.46 2.36 8.99
C LEU A 38 7.61 2.07 7.76
N ASP A 39 7.19 0.82 7.57
CA ASP A 39 6.29 0.40 6.50
C ASP A 39 4.85 0.33 7.04
N ILE A 40 4.03 1.32 6.69
CA ILE A 40 2.66 1.48 7.18
C ILE A 40 1.69 0.81 6.20
N GLY A 41 0.91 -0.15 6.69
CA GLY A 41 0.06 -1.00 5.85
C GLY A 41 0.89 -2.01 5.07
N CYS A 42 1.87 -2.63 5.75
CA CYS A 42 2.88 -3.49 5.12
C CYS A 42 2.31 -4.81 4.55
N GLY A 43 1.05 -5.15 4.83
CA GLY A 43 0.40 -6.35 4.30
C GLY A 43 1.14 -7.64 4.63
N THR A 44 1.49 -8.40 3.59
CA THR A 44 2.25 -9.66 3.66
C THR A 44 3.76 -9.43 3.75
N GLY A 45 4.22 -8.17 3.82
CA GLY A 45 5.58 -7.82 4.19
C GLY A 45 6.62 -7.85 3.08
N LEU A 46 6.21 -7.99 1.81
CA LEU A 46 7.12 -8.09 0.65
C LEU A 46 8.13 -6.94 0.61
N THR A 47 7.67 -5.69 0.66
CA THR A 47 8.54 -4.50 0.60
C THR A 47 9.45 -4.43 1.82
N ALA A 48 8.92 -4.67 3.02
CA ALA A 48 9.68 -4.69 4.27
C ALA A 48 10.82 -5.73 4.24
N GLN A 49 10.59 -6.92 3.68
CA GLN A 49 11.62 -7.95 3.49
C GLN A 49 12.74 -7.50 2.57
N LEU A 50 12.39 -6.91 1.43
CA LEU A 50 13.38 -6.40 0.48
C LEU A 50 14.22 -5.25 1.05
N PHE A 51 13.67 -4.45 1.97
CA PHE A 51 14.45 -3.47 2.74
C PHE A 51 15.38 -4.15 3.75
N ALA A 52 14.89 -5.12 4.52
CA ALA A 52 15.71 -5.84 5.49
C ALA A 52 16.87 -6.61 4.81
N GLU A 53 16.64 -7.18 3.63
CA GLU A 53 17.66 -7.80 2.78
C GLU A 53 18.77 -6.82 2.34
N ARG A 54 18.43 -5.54 2.18
CA ARG A 54 19.39 -4.46 1.88
C ARG A 54 20.08 -3.89 3.13
N GLY A 55 19.83 -4.47 4.31
CA GLY A 55 20.49 -4.10 5.55
C GLY A 55 19.84 -2.92 6.29
N HIS A 56 18.59 -2.58 5.96
CA HIS A 56 17.82 -1.58 6.72
C HIS A 56 17.19 -2.20 7.97
N GLU A 57 16.98 -1.37 9.00
CA GLU A 57 16.17 -1.74 10.16
C GLU A 57 14.70 -1.44 9.85
N VAL A 58 13.84 -2.45 9.82
CA VAL A 58 12.46 -2.29 9.34
C VAL A 58 11.45 -2.60 10.44
N THR A 59 10.46 -1.72 10.57
CA THR A 59 9.22 -1.99 11.32
C THR A 59 8.04 -1.98 10.36
N GLY A 60 7.36 -3.12 10.23
CA GLY A 60 6.13 -3.25 9.45
C GLY A 60 4.89 -3.14 10.36
N VAL A 61 3.97 -2.25 10.02
CA VAL A 61 2.70 -2.06 10.72
C VAL A 61 1.55 -2.51 9.83
N GLU A 62 0.70 -3.41 10.33
CA GLU A 62 -0.48 -3.90 9.60
C GLU A 62 -1.62 -4.22 10.58
N PRO A 63 -2.84 -3.67 10.40
CA PRO A 63 -3.97 -4.03 11.25
C PRO A 63 -4.55 -5.43 10.99
N ALA A 64 -4.34 -6.02 9.81
CA ALA A 64 -4.87 -7.33 9.48
C ALA A 64 -3.95 -8.46 9.98
N ALA A 65 -4.33 -9.08 11.10
CA ALA A 65 -3.60 -10.17 11.72
C ALA A 65 -3.25 -11.34 10.77
N ALA A 66 -4.12 -11.66 9.80
CA ALA A 66 -3.86 -12.74 8.84
C ALA A 66 -2.76 -12.38 7.83
N MET A 67 -2.74 -11.14 7.33
CA MET A 67 -1.67 -10.64 6.46
C MET A 67 -0.33 -10.62 7.22
N LEU A 68 -0.36 -10.10 8.45
CA LEU A 68 0.82 -10.02 9.30
C LEU A 68 1.36 -11.40 9.72
N ALA A 69 0.49 -12.41 9.84
CA ALA A 69 0.91 -13.79 10.07
C ALA A 69 1.72 -14.34 8.89
N VAL A 70 1.32 -14.02 7.65
CA VAL A 70 2.10 -14.36 6.44
C VAL A 70 3.43 -13.61 6.43
N ALA A 71 3.41 -12.31 6.74
CA ALA A 71 4.64 -11.49 6.81
C ALA A 71 5.68 -12.07 7.79
N ARG A 72 5.23 -12.45 8.99
CA ARG A 72 6.06 -13.12 10.00
C ARG A 72 6.57 -14.47 9.55
N ASN A 73 5.76 -15.25 8.83
CA ASN A 73 6.17 -16.56 8.33
C ASN A 73 7.22 -16.44 7.21
N ASN A 74 7.13 -15.40 6.39
CA ASN A 74 8.06 -15.14 5.30
C ASN A 74 9.39 -14.51 5.81
N ASP A 75 9.39 -13.84 6.97
CA ASP A 75 10.60 -13.32 7.64
C ASP A 75 11.35 -14.42 8.41
N VAL A 76 11.96 -15.34 7.66
CA VAL A 76 12.65 -16.53 8.20
C VAL A 76 13.82 -16.19 9.13
N ASP A 77 14.45 -15.03 8.94
CA ASP A 77 15.59 -14.58 9.75
C ASP A 77 15.17 -13.76 10.98
N GLY A 78 13.88 -13.41 11.09
CA GLY A 78 13.34 -12.58 12.17
C GLY A 78 13.96 -11.19 12.23
N ARG A 79 14.27 -10.60 11.07
CA ARG A 79 14.98 -9.30 10.98
C ARG A 79 14.05 -8.10 11.12
N ILE A 80 12.74 -8.30 11.01
CA ILE A 80 11.76 -7.22 10.92
C ILE A 80 10.91 -7.17 12.18
N ASN A 81 10.67 -5.96 12.67
CA ASN A 81 9.75 -5.74 13.79
C ASN A 81 8.30 -5.64 13.26
N TRP A 82 7.49 -6.67 13.48
CA TRP A 82 6.12 -6.77 13.00
C TRP A 82 5.10 -6.34 14.05
N VAL A 83 4.41 -5.22 13.81
CA VAL A 83 3.44 -4.63 14.73
C VAL A 83 2.02 -4.76 14.19
N GLU A 84 1.16 -5.44 14.94
CA GLU A 84 -0.28 -5.45 14.67
C GLU A 84 -0.90 -4.19 15.26
N ALA A 85 -1.14 -3.18 14.43
CA ALA A 85 -1.70 -1.92 14.88
C ALA A 85 -2.43 -1.17 13.76
N ASP A 86 -3.37 -0.32 14.19
CA ASP A 86 -3.99 0.67 13.33
C ASP A 86 -3.08 1.89 13.16
N ALA A 87 -2.75 2.22 11.91
CA ALA A 87 -1.89 3.35 11.57
C ALA A 87 -2.43 4.70 12.10
N ARG A 88 -3.75 4.84 12.26
CA ARG A 88 -4.41 6.08 12.72
C ARG A 88 -4.07 6.43 14.16
N THR A 89 -3.87 5.41 15.00
CA THR A 89 -3.56 5.56 16.42
C THR A 89 -2.19 4.99 16.77
N LEU A 90 -1.32 4.82 15.78
CA LEU A 90 0.01 4.28 15.98
C LEU A 90 0.80 5.17 16.96
N ASP A 91 1.41 4.52 17.94
CA ASP A 91 2.28 5.13 18.94
C ASP A 91 3.37 4.12 19.33
N LEU A 92 4.55 4.30 18.74
CA LEU A 92 5.73 3.48 18.93
C LEU A 92 6.81 4.32 19.64
N PRO A 93 7.63 3.70 20.52
CA PRO A 93 8.74 4.41 21.14
C PRO A 93 9.84 4.79 20.14
N GLN A 94 9.93 4.11 19.01
CA GLN A 94 10.95 4.34 17.98
C GLN A 94 10.66 5.58 17.12
N ARG A 95 11.71 6.07 16.47
CA ARG A 95 11.66 7.06 15.39
C ARG A 95 12.39 6.53 14.16
N PHE A 96 12.01 7.02 12.99
CA PHE A 96 12.38 6.47 11.70
C PHE A 96 12.93 7.55 10.77
N ASP A 97 13.83 7.14 9.89
CA ASP A 97 14.46 8.02 8.90
C ASP A 97 13.61 8.08 7.61
N LEU A 98 12.86 7.00 7.34
CA LEU A 98 11.91 6.87 6.23
C LEU A 98 10.62 6.18 6.71
N ALA A 99 9.48 6.75 6.35
CA ALA A 99 8.17 6.11 6.47
C ALA A 99 7.57 5.93 5.08
N ILE A 100 6.96 4.79 4.83
CA ILE A 100 6.34 4.46 3.55
C ILE A 100 4.91 3.95 3.72
N MET A 101 4.09 4.14 2.68
CA MET A 101 2.80 3.46 2.49
C MET A 101 2.73 3.02 1.03
N THR A 102 2.91 1.72 0.79
CA THR A 102 2.99 1.14 -0.58
C THR A 102 1.68 0.46 -1.00
N GLY A 103 1.51 0.17 -2.28
CA GLY A 103 0.34 -0.57 -2.77
C GLY A 103 -0.98 0.20 -2.60
N HIS A 104 -0.92 1.51 -2.70
CA HIS A 104 -2.04 2.44 -2.56
C HIS A 104 -2.75 2.40 -1.21
N VAL A 105 -2.04 2.04 -0.13
CA VAL A 105 -2.56 2.03 1.25
C VAL A 105 -3.26 3.36 1.60
N PHE A 106 -2.76 4.49 1.13
CA PHE A 106 -3.39 5.79 1.40
C PHE A 106 -4.85 5.87 0.93
N GLN A 107 -5.22 5.13 -0.12
CA GLN A 107 -6.58 5.11 -0.68
C GLN A 107 -7.60 4.39 0.20
N VAL A 108 -7.19 3.63 1.22
CA VAL A 108 -8.13 2.93 2.10
C VAL A 108 -8.76 3.88 3.14
N PHE A 109 -8.16 5.05 3.36
CA PHE A 109 -8.55 5.97 4.42
C PHE A 109 -9.55 7.02 3.95
N ALA A 110 -10.53 7.32 4.81
CA ALA A 110 -11.31 8.54 4.69
C ALA A 110 -10.43 9.77 4.97
N ALA A 111 -10.90 10.97 4.65
CA ALA A 111 -10.10 12.19 4.77
C ALA A 111 -9.54 12.42 6.19
N ASP A 112 -10.38 12.24 7.21
CA ASP A 112 -9.97 12.42 8.61
C ASP A 112 -9.02 11.31 9.08
N ASP A 113 -9.26 10.07 8.64
CA ASP A 113 -8.39 8.93 8.91
C ASP A 113 -7.01 9.13 8.25
N ALA A 114 -6.98 9.57 7.00
CA ALA A 114 -5.76 9.87 6.27
C ALA A 114 -4.95 10.97 6.97
N ARG A 115 -5.63 12.00 7.50
CA ARG A 115 -4.99 13.02 8.33
C ARG A 115 -4.37 12.42 9.60
N ALA A 116 -5.07 11.54 10.29
CA ALA A 116 -4.56 10.88 11.50
C ALA A 116 -3.33 10.01 11.19
N VAL A 117 -3.34 9.27 10.08
CA VAL A 117 -2.20 8.47 9.62
C VAL A 117 -1.00 9.36 9.27
N LEU A 118 -1.21 10.45 8.53
CA LEU A 118 -0.12 11.40 8.21
C LEU A 118 0.46 12.03 9.48
N GLN A 119 -0.38 12.37 10.46
CA GLN A 119 0.09 12.86 11.76
C GLN A 119 0.87 11.80 12.54
N ALA A 120 0.41 10.54 12.51
CA ALA A 120 1.14 9.44 13.12
C ALA A 120 2.51 9.26 12.45
N ALA A 121 2.58 9.18 11.13
CA ALA A 121 3.83 9.12 10.38
C ALA A 121 4.75 10.30 10.74
N PHE A 122 4.24 11.52 10.73
CA PHE A 122 5.01 12.72 11.09
C PHE A 122 5.59 12.65 12.52
N ARG A 123 4.83 12.17 13.51
CA ARG A 123 5.34 12.00 14.89
C ARG A 123 6.46 10.98 14.97
N HIS A 124 6.39 9.93 14.14
CA HIS A 124 7.35 8.83 14.12
C HIS A 124 8.60 9.10 13.29
N LEU A 125 8.61 10.12 12.44
CA LEU A 125 9.82 10.49 11.70
C LEU A 125 10.79 11.29 12.58
N GLU A 126 12.09 11.11 12.34
CA GLU A 126 13.14 12.01 12.81
C GLU A 126 13.04 13.38 12.12
N SER A 127 13.70 14.40 12.68
CA SER A 127 13.93 15.64 11.94
C SER A 127 14.78 15.35 10.71
N GLY A 128 14.37 15.87 9.55
CA GLY A 128 14.93 15.51 8.24
C GLY A 128 14.42 14.19 7.66
N GLY A 129 13.62 13.43 8.42
CA GLY A 129 13.03 12.17 7.99
C GLY A 129 12.04 12.35 6.83
N ARG A 130 11.84 11.28 6.06
CA ARG A 130 11.06 11.31 4.81
C ARG A 130 9.79 10.48 4.91
N LEU A 131 8.72 10.96 4.30
CA LEU A 131 7.51 10.20 4.02
C LEU A 131 7.39 10.00 2.51
N VAL A 132 7.15 8.77 2.07
CA VAL A 132 6.84 8.44 0.67
C VAL A 132 5.60 7.56 0.60
N PHE A 133 4.61 7.94 -0.20
CA PHE A 133 3.44 7.10 -0.44
C PHE A 133 2.80 7.36 -1.79
N ASP A 134 2.04 6.38 -2.26
CA ASP A 134 1.37 6.43 -3.55
C ASP A 134 -0.17 6.46 -3.42
N SER A 135 -0.79 7.09 -4.41
CA SER A 135 -2.24 7.10 -4.64
C SER A 135 -2.49 7.19 -6.14
N ARG A 136 -3.51 6.47 -6.63
CA ARG A 136 -3.90 6.57 -8.05
C ARG A 136 -4.43 7.97 -8.37
N ASN A 137 -4.08 8.48 -9.55
CA ASN A 137 -4.57 9.79 -10.01
C ASN A 137 -6.07 9.73 -10.38
N PRO A 138 -6.97 10.48 -9.71
CA PRO A 138 -8.40 10.48 -10.04
C PRO A 138 -8.71 10.93 -11.47
N LEU A 139 -7.87 11.78 -12.07
CA LEU A 139 -8.06 12.26 -13.43
C LEU A 139 -7.96 11.15 -14.47
N ARG A 140 -7.21 10.08 -14.16
CA ARG A 140 -7.04 8.92 -15.04
C ARG A 140 -8.16 7.91 -14.93
N ARG A 141 -9.00 8.04 -13.89
CA ARG A 141 -10.18 7.19 -13.67
C ARG A 141 -9.90 5.71 -13.88
N ALA A 142 -8.79 5.21 -13.32
CA ALA A 142 -8.32 3.84 -13.54
C ALA A 142 -9.41 2.78 -13.29
N TRP A 143 -10.35 3.07 -12.38
CA TRP A 143 -11.51 2.23 -12.09
C TRP A 143 -12.45 1.97 -13.26
N GLN A 144 -12.42 2.77 -14.33
CA GLN A 144 -13.20 2.48 -15.54
C GLN A 144 -12.72 1.22 -16.27
N GLY A 145 -11.47 0.82 -16.06
CA GLY A 145 -10.94 -0.46 -16.52
C GLY A 145 -11.23 -1.64 -15.59
N TRP A 146 -11.81 -1.41 -14.41
CA TRP A 146 -12.11 -2.46 -13.44
C TRP A 146 -13.47 -3.11 -13.74
N THR A 147 -13.52 -3.75 -14.90
CA THR A 147 -14.65 -4.58 -15.36
C THR A 147 -14.20 -6.03 -15.52
N PRO A 148 -15.11 -7.01 -15.46
CA PRO A 148 -14.75 -8.41 -15.69
C PRO A 148 -14.02 -8.62 -17.02
N GLN A 149 -14.35 -7.84 -18.06
CA GLN A 149 -13.75 -7.95 -19.39
C GLN A 149 -12.32 -7.41 -19.46
N HIS A 150 -12.03 -6.29 -18.78
CA HIS A 150 -10.76 -5.60 -18.90
C HIS A 150 -9.77 -5.93 -17.77
N SER A 151 -10.26 -6.41 -16.64
CA SER A 151 -9.43 -6.76 -15.48
C SER A 151 -9.22 -8.26 -15.28
N ALA A 152 -9.84 -9.11 -16.11
CA ALA A 152 -9.66 -10.54 -16.03
C ALA A 152 -8.20 -10.93 -16.22
N ARG A 153 -7.68 -11.67 -15.24
CA ARG A 153 -6.35 -12.27 -15.27
C ARG A 153 -6.43 -13.71 -14.77
N ARG A 154 -5.62 -14.58 -15.36
CA ARG A 154 -5.35 -15.91 -14.83
C ARG A 154 -3.94 -15.92 -14.27
N ILE A 155 -3.80 -16.34 -13.02
CA ILE A 155 -2.50 -16.53 -12.39
C ILE A 155 -2.34 -17.98 -11.93
N VAL A 156 -1.10 -18.39 -11.74
CA VAL A 156 -0.74 -19.71 -11.20
C VAL A 156 -0.11 -19.49 -9.84
N VAL A 157 -0.66 -20.14 -8.82
CA VAL A 157 -0.19 -20.02 -7.44
C VAL A 157 0.27 -21.38 -6.93
N GLU A 158 1.47 -21.40 -6.36
CA GLU A 158 2.01 -22.61 -5.77
C GLU A 158 1.08 -23.15 -4.69
N GLY A 159 0.78 -24.45 -4.75
CA GLY A 159 -0.15 -25.11 -3.83
C GLY A 159 -1.65 -24.88 -4.10
N LEU A 160 -2.04 -23.83 -4.83
CA LEU A 160 -3.45 -23.50 -5.11
C LEU A 160 -3.86 -23.72 -6.58
N GLY A 161 -2.90 -23.82 -7.51
CA GLY A 161 -3.16 -24.02 -8.92
C GLY A 161 -3.55 -22.73 -9.65
N HIS A 162 -4.43 -22.83 -10.64
CA HIS A 162 -4.87 -21.69 -11.44
C HIS A 162 -5.98 -20.93 -10.73
N VAL A 163 -5.85 -19.60 -10.70
CA VAL A 163 -6.87 -18.71 -10.16
C VAL A 163 -7.23 -17.66 -11.20
N ASP A 164 -8.50 -17.62 -11.59
CA ASP A 164 -9.06 -16.52 -12.38
C ASP A 164 -9.48 -15.40 -11.43
N VAL A 165 -9.04 -14.17 -11.72
CA VAL A 165 -9.34 -12.98 -10.93
C VAL A 165 -9.89 -11.90 -11.84
N HIS A 166 -10.93 -11.21 -11.39
CA HIS A 166 -11.41 -10.00 -12.04
C HIS A 166 -12.03 -9.03 -11.02
N HIS A 167 -12.13 -7.77 -11.42
CA HIS A 167 -12.74 -6.70 -10.66
C HIS A 167 -14.03 -6.23 -11.33
N ALA A 168 -15.00 -5.78 -10.54
CA ALA A 168 -16.21 -5.14 -11.01
C ALA A 168 -16.55 -3.96 -10.11
N VAL A 169 -16.48 -2.74 -10.66
CA VAL A 169 -16.98 -1.53 -9.97
C VAL A 169 -18.48 -1.63 -9.77
N THR A 170 -18.93 -1.44 -8.53
CA THR A 170 -20.35 -1.47 -8.15
C THR A 170 -20.90 -0.09 -7.83
N ALA A 171 -20.07 0.88 -7.41
CA ALA A 171 -20.49 2.24 -7.17
C ALA A 171 -19.33 3.24 -7.31
N VAL A 172 -19.64 4.46 -7.72
CA VAL A 172 -18.73 5.61 -7.72
C VAL A 172 -19.47 6.80 -7.09
N GLU A 173 -18.99 7.28 -5.95
CA GLU A 173 -19.64 8.30 -5.12
C GLU A 173 -18.62 9.38 -4.74
N GLY A 174 -18.60 10.46 -5.53
CA GLY A 174 -17.55 11.47 -5.40
C GLY A 174 -16.18 10.86 -5.64
N GLU A 175 -15.34 10.86 -4.61
CA GLU A 175 -13.97 10.31 -4.66
C GLU A 175 -13.91 8.82 -4.31
N TRP A 176 -15.03 8.22 -3.91
CA TRP A 176 -15.07 6.82 -3.51
C TRP A 176 -15.43 5.92 -4.68
N VAL A 177 -14.67 4.85 -4.84
CA VAL A 177 -14.95 3.76 -5.77
C VAL A 177 -15.13 2.48 -4.97
N THR A 178 -16.30 1.87 -5.09
CA THR A 178 -16.60 0.56 -4.50
C THR A 178 -16.55 -0.48 -5.60
N PHE A 179 -15.88 -1.61 -5.36
CA PHE A 179 -15.76 -2.71 -6.31
C PHE A 179 -15.71 -4.06 -5.61
N VAL A 180 -15.99 -5.10 -6.38
CA VAL A 180 -15.84 -6.50 -5.96
C VAL A 180 -14.68 -7.11 -6.71
N SER A 181 -13.86 -7.90 -6.02
CA SER A 181 -12.83 -8.75 -6.62
C SER A 181 -13.24 -10.21 -6.48
N GLU A 182 -13.55 -10.88 -7.59
CA GLU A 182 -13.87 -12.31 -7.61
C GLU A 182 -12.61 -13.11 -7.91
N HIS A 183 -12.43 -14.21 -7.17
CA HIS A 183 -11.32 -15.16 -7.29
C HIS A 183 -11.91 -16.56 -7.48
N ARG A 184 -11.65 -17.18 -8.62
CA ARG A 184 -12.13 -18.52 -8.97
C ARG A 184 -10.96 -19.48 -9.04
N PHE A 185 -10.93 -20.42 -8.10
CA PHE A 185 -9.94 -21.49 -8.02
C PHE A 185 -10.34 -22.60 -8.98
N ILE A 186 -9.57 -22.79 -10.06
CA ILE A 186 -9.97 -23.66 -11.18
C ILE A 186 -10.01 -25.13 -10.76
N GLU A 187 -9.04 -25.56 -9.97
CA GLU A 187 -8.87 -26.95 -9.55
C GLU A 187 -9.98 -27.41 -8.60
N THR A 188 -10.53 -26.50 -7.79
CA THR A 188 -11.57 -26.83 -6.79
C THR A 188 -12.97 -26.37 -7.20
N GLY A 189 -13.08 -25.46 -8.17
CA GLY A 189 -14.31 -24.78 -8.54
C GLY A 189 -14.81 -23.75 -7.52
N ILE A 190 -14.07 -23.53 -6.42
CA ILE A 190 -14.43 -22.57 -5.38
C ILE A 190 -14.35 -21.16 -5.94
N VAL A 191 -15.34 -20.34 -5.61
CA VAL A 191 -15.35 -18.91 -5.91
C VAL A 191 -15.40 -18.13 -4.61
N LYS A 192 -14.50 -17.16 -4.47
CA LYS A 192 -14.46 -16.22 -3.35
C LYS A 192 -14.54 -14.79 -3.86
N ALA A 193 -15.20 -13.92 -3.12
CA ALA A 193 -15.30 -12.51 -3.46
C ALA A 193 -14.88 -11.63 -2.27
N SER A 194 -14.15 -10.56 -2.55
CA SER A 194 -13.87 -9.49 -1.59
C SER A 194 -14.54 -8.20 -2.07
N HIS A 195 -15.06 -7.43 -1.11
CA HIS A 195 -15.64 -6.11 -1.36
C HIS A 195 -14.67 -5.06 -0.85
N SER A 196 -14.34 -4.11 -1.71
CA SER A 196 -13.35 -3.08 -1.41
C SER A 196 -13.89 -1.71 -1.74
N ARG A 197 -13.45 -0.70 -0.98
CA ARG A 197 -13.82 0.70 -1.21
C ARG A 197 -12.60 1.58 -1.05
N LEU A 198 -12.21 2.25 -2.14
CA LEU A 198 -11.01 3.07 -2.22
C LEU A 198 -11.37 4.51 -2.53
N ARG A 199 -10.67 5.44 -1.89
CA ARG A 199 -10.74 6.87 -2.13
C ARG A 199 -9.69 7.29 -3.15
N PHE A 200 -10.06 8.16 -4.08
CA PHE A 200 -9.18 8.73 -5.09
C PHE A 200 -9.02 10.24 -4.86
N PRO A 201 -8.26 10.66 -3.83
CA PRO A 201 -8.07 12.07 -3.54
C PRO A 201 -7.21 12.75 -4.64
N PRO A 202 -7.52 14.00 -5.04
CA PRO A 202 -6.69 14.75 -5.97
C PRO A 202 -5.36 15.16 -5.34
N SER A 203 -4.34 15.39 -6.18
CA SER A 203 -3.00 15.80 -5.73
C SER A 203 -2.98 17.10 -4.93
N THR A 204 -3.91 18.02 -5.22
CA THR A 204 -4.09 19.26 -4.46
C THR A 204 -4.51 19.00 -3.01
N GLU A 205 -5.39 18.03 -2.78
CA GLU A 205 -5.79 17.65 -1.44
C GLU A 205 -4.66 16.94 -0.69
N ILE A 206 -4.01 15.96 -1.34
CA ILE A 206 -2.85 15.25 -0.79
C ILE A 206 -1.78 16.26 -0.32
N THR A 207 -1.45 17.23 -1.18
CA THR A 207 -0.48 18.29 -0.86
C THR A 207 -0.93 19.14 0.32
N ALA A 208 -2.20 19.56 0.34
CA ALA A 208 -2.75 20.35 1.44
C ALA A 208 -2.74 19.59 2.77
N MET A 209 -3.02 18.28 2.77
CA MET A 209 -2.94 17.45 3.97
C MET A 209 -1.52 17.36 4.52
N LEU A 210 -0.54 17.16 3.64
CA LEU A 210 0.88 17.11 4.02
C LEU A 210 1.34 18.43 4.63
N GLN A 211 1.02 19.56 3.99
CA GLN A 211 1.31 20.90 4.49
C GLN A 211 0.66 21.15 5.85
N ALA A 212 -0.63 20.83 6.00
CA ALA A 212 -1.37 21.01 7.25
C ALA A 212 -0.85 20.11 8.38
N THR A 213 -0.19 19.00 8.06
CA THR A 213 0.46 18.11 9.03
C THR A 213 1.82 18.66 9.49
N GLY A 214 2.45 19.53 8.70
CA GLY A 214 3.75 20.14 8.98
C GLY A 214 4.89 19.59 8.12
N PHE A 215 4.60 18.75 7.12
CA PHE A 215 5.61 18.33 6.15
C PHE A 215 6.01 19.49 5.24
N THR A 216 7.27 19.47 4.81
CA THR A 216 7.90 20.44 3.91
C THR A 216 8.59 19.70 2.76
N GLY A 217 9.11 20.43 1.75
CA GLY A 217 9.80 19.82 0.61
C GLY A 217 8.95 18.77 -0.11
N ILE A 218 7.66 19.09 -0.34
CA ILE A 218 6.70 18.18 -0.94
C ILE A 218 6.93 18.15 -2.45
N GLU A 219 7.26 16.97 -2.95
CA GLU A 219 7.42 16.64 -4.36
C GLU A 219 6.42 15.55 -4.75
N LEU A 220 5.91 15.60 -5.97
CA LEU A 220 4.99 14.59 -6.49
C LEU A 220 5.58 13.98 -7.76
N ASP A 221 5.80 12.67 -7.74
CA ASP A 221 6.13 11.90 -8.93
C ASP A 221 4.86 11.31 -9.55
N GLY A 222 4.85 11.18 -10.87
CA GLY A 222 3.70 10.72 -11.65
C GLY A 222 3.76 9.25 -12.05
N ASP A 223 4.91 8.61 -11.86
CA ASP A 223 5.17 7.21 -12.18
C ASP A 223 6.33 6.63 -11.37
N TRP A 224 6.51 5.31 -11.50
CA TRP A 224 7.54 4.54 -10.80
C TRP A 224 8.97 4.78 -11.33
N ASN A 225 9.16 5.65 -12.32
CA ASN A 225 10.48 6.05 -12.80
C ASN A 225 10.94 7.39 -12.18
N GLY A 226 10.12 8.02 -11.33
CA GLY A 226 10.42 9.31 -10.73
C GLY A 226 10.24 10.49 -11.68
N ASN A 227 9.43 10.33 -12.74
CA ASN A 227 9.06 11.49 -13.55
C ASN A 227 8.11 12.40 -12.77
N PRO A 228 8.23 13.74 -12.87
CA PRO A 228 7.34 14.65 -12.17
C PRO A 228 5.86 14.42 -12.50
N PHE A 229 5.01 14.60 -11.50
CA PHE A 229 3.57 14.49 -11.65
C PHE A 229 3.01 15.50 -12.67
N THR A 230 2.12 15.02 -13.52
CA THR A 230 1.31 15.81 -14.44
C THR A 230 -0.15 15.35 -14.35
N PRO A 231 -1.14 16.13 -14.85
CA PRO A 231 -2.53 15.67 -14.92
C PRO A 231 -2.72 14.35 -15.69
N ASP A 232 -1.79 14.00 -16.59
CA ASP A 232 -1.83 12.77 -17.38
C ASP A 232 -1.12 11.57 -16.73
N SER A 233 -0.43 11.79 -15.61
CA SER A 233 0.27 10.74 -14.86
C SER A 233 -0.69 9.69 -14.30
N ALA A 234 -0.29 8.42 -14.31
CA ALA A 234 -1.09 7.31 -13.77
C ALA A 234 -1.19 7.39 -12.24
N GLU A 235 -0.09 7.76 -11.60
CA GLU A 235 0.05 7.78 -10.15
C GLU A 235 0.25 9.21 -9.63
N ILE A 236 0.02 9.37 -8.33
CA ILE A 236 0.48 10.49 -7.51
C ILE A 236 1.34 9.85 -6.42
N ILE A 237 2.65 10.00 -6.52
CA ILE A 237 3.58 9.47 -5.53
C ILE A 237 4.16 10.66 -4.77
N ALA A 238 3.68 10.86 -3.54
CA ALA A 238 4.05 12.00 -2.72
C ALA A 238 5.32 11.70 -1.92
N CYS A 239 6.31 12.57 -2.04
CA CYS A 239 7.53 12.58 -1.26
C CYS A 239 7.58 13.84 -0.42
N ALA A 240 7.75 13.71 0.89
CA ALA A 240 7.73 14.85 1.80
C ALA A 240 8.74 14.70 2.94
N ARG A 241 9.17 15.81 3.54
CA ARG A 241 10.17 15.84 4.60
C ARG A 241 9.63 16.45 5.88
N LYS A 242 9.99 15.84 7.01
CA LYS A 242 9.82 16.45 8.33
C LYS A 242 10.95 17.47 8.52
N PRO A 243 10.63 18.74 8.85
CA PRO A 243 11.65 19.76 9.08
C PRO A 243 12.51 19.51 10.32
#